data_AF-A0A8T7JA22-F1
#
_entry.id   AF-A0A8T7JA22-F1
#
_cell.length_a   1.000
_cell.length_b   1.000
_cell.length_c   1.000
_cell.angle_alpha   90.00
_cell.angle_beta   90.00
_cell.angle_gamma   90.00
#
_symmetry.space_group_name_H-M   'P 1'
#
loop_
_entity.id
_entity.type
_entity.pdbx_description
1 polymer ?
#
loop_
_entity_poly.entity_id
_entity_poly.type
_entity_poly.pdbx_seq_one_letter_code
_entity_poly.pdbx_strand_id
1 'polypeptide(L)'
;MQNPMMNAFVSLTNASLNSAKELIALNGKLMTSALERQIEAANWMVAASEAQLNAAKDVKDPAEFMQKQTQVLEASAKEMTAMAEANTKAMADAGEAYKAWMQSSSTAVETVVKGAAEEAKRAA
;
A
#
# COMPACT_ATOMS: atom_id res chain seq x y z
N MET A 1 -17.59 -43.72 7.79
CA MET A 1 -16.22 -43.15 7.76
C MET A 1 -16.23 -42.00 6.76
N GLN A 2 -15.84 -40.79 7.16
CA GLN A 2 -15.64 -39.70 6.19
C GLN A 2 -14.40 -40.00 5.34
N ASN A 3 -14.48 -39.73 4.04
CA ASN A 3 -13.39 -39.97 3.09
C ASN A 3 -12.26 -38.94 3.34
N PRO A 4 -11.02 -39.35 3.64
CA PRO A 4 -9.88 -38.46 3.89
C PRO A 4 -9.67 -37.40 2.79
N MET A 5 -9.93 -37.77 1.53
CA MET A 5 -9.87 -36.83 0.40
C MET A 5 -10.93 -35.72 0.47
N MET A 6 -12.13 -36.01 0.98
CA MET A 6 -13.18 -34.99 1.15
C MET A 6 -12.83 -34.02 2.27
N ASN A 7 -12.21 -34.49 3.35
CA ASN A 7 -11.77 -33.62 4.45
C ASN A 7 -10.60 -32.72 4.03
N ALA A 8 -9.67 -33.26 3.25
CA ALA A 8 -8.59 -32.49 2.64
C ALA A 8 -9.12 -31.41 1.69
N PHE A 9 -10.09 -31.76 0.84
CA PHE A 9 -10.73 -30.82 -0.09
C PHE A 9 -11.45 -29.67 0.63
N VAL A 10 -12.21 -29.98 1.69
CA VAL A 10 -12.88 -28.95 2.52
C VAL A 10 -11.85 -28.05 3.21
N SER A 11 -10.77 -28.63 3.74
CA SER A 11 -9.70 -27.87 4.41
C SER A 11 -8.96 -26.94 3.44
N LEU A 12 -8.66 -27.42 2.23
CA LEU A 12 -8.04 -26.62 1.18
C LEU A 12 -8.97 -25.47 0.77
N THR A 13 -10.26 -25.75 0.56
CA THR A 13 -11.27 -24.74 0.22
C THR A 13 -11.33 -23.64 1.29
N ASN A 14 -11.31 -24.03 2.57
CA ASN A 14 -11.32 -23.08 3.69
C ASN A 14 -10.03 -22.25 3.75
N ALA A 15 -8.86 -22.86 3.53
CA ALA A 15 -7.58 -22.16 3.47
C ALA A 15 -7.54 -21.13 2.33
N SER A 16 -8.01 -21.50 1.14
CA SER A 16 -8.14 -20.60 0.00
C SER A 16 -9.12 -19.44 0.26
N LEU A 17 -10.28 -19.73 0.87
CA LEU A 17 -11.26 -18.70 1.22
C LEU A 17 -10.70 -17.69 2.22
N ASN A 18 -9.97 -18.16 3.24
CA ASN A 18 -9.36 -17.29 4.23
C ASN A 18 -8.25 -16.42 3.62
N SER A 19 -7.37 -17.03 2.82
CA SER A 19 -6.34 -16.29 2.06
C SER A 19 -6.97 -15.20 1.17
N ALA A 20 -8.08 -15.50 0.49
CA ALA A 20 -8.79 -14.52 -0.33
C ALA A 20 -9.37 -13.35 0.50
N LYS A 21 -9.94 -13.63 1.68
CA LYS A 21 -10.43 -12.59 2.61
C LYS A 21 -9.30 -11.68 3.09
N GLU A 22 -8.15 -12.27 3.43
CA GLU A 22 -6.96 -11.52 3.84
C GLU A 22 -6.45 -10.63 2.71
N LEU A 23 -6.43 -11.13 1.48
CA LEU A 23 -6.05 -10.34 0.30
C LEU A 23 -7.00 -9.15 0.08
N ILE A 24 -8.32 -9.37 0.19
CA ILE A 24 -9.31 -8.30 0.08
C ILE A 24 -9.07 -7.23 1.16
N ALA A 25 -8.84 -7.65 2.40
CA ALA A 25 -8.56 -6.72 3.50
C ALA A 25 -7.25 -5.94 3.27
N LEU A 26 -6.20 -6.61 2.77
CA LEU A 26 -4.94 -5.97 2.40
C LEU A 26 -5.15 -4.92 1.30
N ASN A 27 -5.85 -5.29 0.22
CA ASN A 27 -6.16 -4.38 -0.88
C ASN A 27 -6.96 -3.16 -0.42
N GLY A 28 -7.94 -3.35 0.48
CA GLY A 28 -8.71 -2.25 1.06
C GLY A 28 -7.85 -1.25 1.83
N LYS A 29 -6.90 -1.75 2.64
CA LYS A 29 -5.93 -0.91 3.35
C LYS A 29 -5.04 -0.14 2.39
N LEU A 30 -4.52 -0.81 1.36
CA LEU A 30 -3.65 -0.18 0.37
C LEU A 30 -4.38 0.89 -0.45
N MET A 31 -5.63 0.63 -0.83
CA MET A 31 -6.45 1.62 -1.53
C MET A 31 -6.71 2.86 -0.66
N THR A 32 -7.04 2.66 0.62
CA THR A 32 -7.23 3.76 1.58
C THR A 32 -5.96 4.61 1.70
N SER A 33 -4.83 3.94 1.91
CA SER A 33 -3.49 4.54 2.01
C SER A 33 -3.10 5.32 0.74
N ALA A 34 -3.50 4.85 -0.44
CA ALA A 34 -3.28 5.54 -1.71
C ALA A 34 -4.16 6.78 -1.87
N LEU A 35 -5.44 6.71 -1.44
CA LEU A 35 -6.36 7.85 -1.46
C LEU A 35 -5.90 8.96 -0.51
N GLU A 36 -5.45 8.61 0.70
CA GLU A 36 -4.89 9.56 1.67
C GLU A 36 -3.72 10.35 1.07
N ARG A 37 -2.80 9.67 0.39
CA ARG A 37 -1.66 10.32 -0.30
C ARG A 37 -2.07 11.22 -1.45
N GLN A 38 -3.10 10.85 -2.20
CA GLN A 38 -3.64 11.72 -3.26
C GLN A 38 -4.26 12.99 -2.68
N ILE A 39 -4.95 12.88 -1.55
CA ILE A 39 -5.50 14.03 -0.82
C ILE A 39 -4.38 14.93 -0.29
N GLU A 40 -3.33 14.35 0.30
CA GLU A 40 -2.15 15.10 0.76
C GLU A 40 -1.50 15.87 -0.39
N ALA A 41 -1.28 15.23 -1.54
CA ALA A 41 -0.72 15.88 -2.72
C ALA A 41 -1.61 17.01 -3.25
N ALA A 42 -2.93 16.82 -3.26
CA ALA A 42 -3.87 17.87 -3.68
C ALA A 42 -3.85 19.06 -2.72
N ASN A 43 -3.85 18.82 -1.41
CA ASN A 43 -3.73 19.87 -0.39
C ASN A 43 -2.42 20.64 -0.53
N TRP A 44 -1.33 19.94 -0.80
CA TRP A 44 -0.04 20.57 -1.08
C TRP A 44 -0.09 21.47 -2.31
N MET A 45 -0.69 21.03 -3.42
CA MET A 45 -0.83 21.86 -4.63
C MET A 45 -1.60 23.16 -4.36
N VAL A 46 -2.66 23.09 -3.55
CA VAL A 46 -3.42 24.28 -3.12
C VAL A 46 -2.54 25.19 -2.29
N ALA A 47 -1.86 24.67 -1.27
CA ALA A 47 -0.99 25.45 -0.40
C ALA A 47 0.17 26.11 -1.15
N ALA A 48 0.80 25.40 -2.10
CA ALA A 48 1.85 25.95 -2.95
C ALA A 48 1.32 27.08 -3.84
N SER A 49 0.10 26.94 -4.39
CA SER A 49 -0.54 27.98 -5.19
C SER A 49 -0.84 29.23 -4.36
N GLU A 50 -1.37 29.07 -3.15
CA GLU A 50 -1.60 30.18 -2.21
C GLU A 50 -0.30 30.87 -1.82
N ALA A 51 0.77 30.11 -1.58
CA ALA A 51 2.09 30.66 -1.28
C ALA A 51 2.65 31.50 -2.44
N GLN A 52 2.52 31.03 -3.69
CA GLN A 52 2.94 31.78 -4.87
C GLN A 52 2.16 33.07 -5.05
N LEU A 53 0.82 33.03 -4.86
CA LEU A 53 -0.03 34.21 -4.93
C LEU A 53 0.34 35.22 -3.85
N ASN A 54 0.55 34.77 -2.60
CA ASN A 54 0.95 35.63 -1.50
C ASN A 54 2.36 36.21 -1.69
N ALA A 55 3.29 35.45 -2.26
CA ALA A 55 4.63 35.92 -2.60
C ALA A 55 4.63 36.99 -3.71
N ALA A 56 3.65 36.93 -4.63
CA ALA A 56 3.47 37.91 -5.68
C ALA A 56 2.67 39.15 -5.24
N LYS A 57 1.88 39.02 -4.16
CA LYS A 57 0.95 40.04 -3.72
C LYS A 57 1.69 41.31 -3.29
N ASP A 58 1.23 42.44 -3.80
CA ASP A 58 1.72 43.79 -3.48
C ASP A 58 3.19 44.08 -3.83
N VAL A 59 3.87 43.16 -4.54
CA VAL A 59 5.25 43.34 -4.98
C VAL A 59 5.30 44.23 -6.23
N LYS A 60 6.12 45.29 -6.16
CA LYS A 60 6.32 46.24 -7.27
C LYS A 60 7.71 46.17 -7.89
N ASP A 61 8.68 45.64 -7.15
CA ASP A 61 10.05 45.45 -7.60
C ASP A 61 10.25 44.04 -8.16
N PRO A 62 10.69 43.89 -9.42
CA PRO A 62 11.01 42.60 -10.00
C PRO A 62 12.04 41.78 -9.21
N ALA A 63 13.02 42.43 -8.56
CA ALA A 63 14.04 41.70 -7.79
C ALA A 63 13.45 41.08 -6.52
N GLU A 64 12.63 41.83 -5.78
CA GLU A 64 11.87 41.31 -4.63
C GLU A 64 10.93 40.17 -5.04
N PHE A 65 10.25 40.30 -6.20
CA PHE A 65 9.37 39.25 -6.72
C PHE A 65 10.13 37.95 -6.97
N MET A 66 11.26 38.04 -7.68
CA MET A 66 12.10 36.88 -7.98
C MET A 66 12.59 36.20 -6.70
N GLN A 67 13.06 36.98 -5.73
CA GLN A 67 13.53 36.43 -4.46
C GLN A 67 12.43 35.66 -3.72
N LYS A 68 11.22 36.24 -3.61
CA LYS A 68 10.08 35.60 -2.95
C LYS A 68 9.62 34.34 -3.69
N GLN A 69 9.57 34.37 -5.02
CA GLN A 69 9.21 33.19 -5.81
C GLN A 69 10.27 32.09 -5.68
N THR A 70 11.56 32.42 -5.65
CA THR A 70 12.63 31.43 -5.40
C THR A 70 12.44 30.74 -4.05
N GLN A 71 12.14 31.48 -2.98
CA GLN A 71 11.89 30.89 -1.66
C GLN A 71 10.68 29.94 -1.66
N VAL A 72 9.59 30.31 -2.34
CA VAL A 72 8.41 29.45 -2.47
C VAL A 72 8.74 28.19 -3.27
N LEU A 73 9.51 28.30 -4.35
CA LEU A 73 9.94 27.16 -5.16
C LEU A 73 10.85 26.20 -4.38
N GLU A 74 11.81 26.72 -3.62
CA GLU A 74 12.69 25.91 -2.78
C GLU A 74 11.91 25.15 -1.69
N ALA A 75 10.96 25.83 -1.02
CA ALA A 75 10.10 25.19 -0.04
C ALA A 75 9.21 24.12 -0.69
N SER A 76 8.59 24.43 -1.83
CA SER A 76 7.75 23.51 -2.59
C SER A 76 8.54 22.27 -3.05
N ALA A 77 9.78 22.46 -3.53
CA ALA A 77 10.63 21.36 -3.96
C ALA A 77 11.00 20.41 -2.80
N LYS A 78 11.26 20.97 -1.61
CA LYS A 78 11.54 20.17 -0.41
C LYS A 78 10.34 19.32 0.00
N GLU A 79 9.15 19.91 0.02
CA GLU A 79 7.92 19.19 0.35
C GLU A 79 7.58 18.12 -0.70
N MET A 80 7.73 18.43 -1.99
CA MET A 80 7.52 17.47 -3.07
C MET A 80 8.48 16.27 -2.94
N THR A 81 9.74 16.52 -2.58
CA THR A 81 10.73 15.46 -2.34
C THR A 81 10.32 14.58 -1.16
N ALA A 82 9.90 15.18 -0.05
CA ALA A 82 9.43 14.44 1.13
C ALA A 82 8.19 13.57 0.81
N MET A 83 7.24 14.08 0.03
CA MET A 83 6.09 13.29 -0.44
C MET A 83 6.53 12.13 -1.35
N ALA A 84 7.49 12.36 -2.24
CA ALA A 84 8.02 11.30 -3.11
C ALA A 84 8.70 10.18 -2.32
N GLU A 85 9.47 10.53 -1.29
CA GLU A 85 10.09 9.57 -0.36
C GLU A 85 9.02 8.78 0.42
N ALA A 86 8.01 9.48 0.95
CA ALA A 86 6.90 8.85 1.66
C ALA A 86 6.10 7.88 0.77
N ASN A 87 5.87 8.24 -0.49
CA ASN A 87 5.21 7.38 -1.48
C ASN A 87 6.06 6.16 -1.83
N THR A 88 7.37 6.34 -2.02
CA THR A 88 8.30 5.24 -2.28
C THR A 88 8.31 4.25 -1.13
N LYS A 89 8.39 4.75 0.11
CA LYS A 89 8.30 3.92 1.31
C LYS A 89 6.98 3.17 1.38
N ALA A 90 5.86 3.82 1.08
CA ALA A 90 4.55 3.19 1.08
C ALA A 90 4.45 2.03 0.07
N MET A 91 5.00 2.22 -1.13
CA MET A 91 5.05 1.16 -2.14
C MET A 91 5.92 -0.02 -1.70
N ALA A 92 7.06 0.25 -1.05
CA ALA A 92 7.91 -0.80 -0.49
C ALA A 92 7.18 -1.58 0.63
N ASP A 93 6.55 -0.87 1.56
CA ASP A 93 5.79 -1.47 2.65
C ASP A 93 4.61 -2.31 2.11
N ALA A 94 3.94 -1.84 1.04
CA ALA A 94 2.90 -2.59 0.34
C ALA A 94 3.43 -3.87 -0.31
N GLY A 95 4.59 -3.79 -0.96
CA GLY A 95 5.27 -4.95 -1.56
C GLY A 95 5.59 -6.03 -0.54
N GLU A 96 6.16 -5.64 0.62
CA GLU A 96 6.45 -6.58 1.71
C GLU A 96 5.17 -7.16 2.31
N ALA A 97 4.08 -6.38 2.44
CA ALA A 97 2.80 -6.90 2.89
C ALA A 97 2.20 -7.95 1.94
N TYR A 98 2.27 -7.74 0.62
CA TYR A 98 1.85 -8.73 -0.37
C TYR A 98 2.70 -10.00 -0.32
N LYS A 99 4.02 -9.84 -0.20
CA LYS A 99 4.94 -10.97 -0.08
C LYS A 99 4.65 -11.80 1.17
N ALA A 100 4.41 -11.15 2.31
CA ALA A 100 4.03 -11.82 3.55
C ALA A 100 2.71 -12.58 3.41
N TRP A 101 1.68 -11.97 2.80
CA TRP A 101 0.42 -12.64 2.51
C TRP A 101 0.62 -13.88 1.62
N MET A 102 1.44 -13.76 0.56
CA MET A 102 1.71 -14.86 -0.37
C MET A 102 2.42 -16.02 0.33
N GLN A 103 3.43 -15.74 1.16
CA GLN A 103 4.16 -16.74 1.93
C GLN A 103 3.25 -17.46 2.94
N SER A 104 2.41 -16.72 3.65
CA SER A 104 1.44 -17.28 4.60
C SER A 104 0.44 -18.19 3.88
N SER A 105 -0.10 -17.72 2.76
CA SER A 105 -1.05 -18.48 1.94
C SER A 105 -0.44 -19.77 1.38
N SER A 106 0.80 -19.72 0.88
CA SER A 106 1.51 -20.91 0.39
C SER A 106 1.75 -21.92 1.50
N THR A 107 2.17 -21.46 2.68
CA THR A 107 2.42 -22.32 3.84
C THR A 107 1.14 -23.02 4.28
N ALA A 108 0.02 -22.29 4.34
CA ALA A 108 -1.28 -22.87 4.69
C ALA A 108 -1.69 -23.99 3.71
N VAL A 109 -1.52 -23.78 2.40
CA VAL A 109 -1.79 -24.80 1.38
C VAL A 109 -0.87 -26.01 1.55
N GLU A 110 0.43 -25.79 1.72
CA GLU A 110 1.38 -26.88 1.94
C GLU A 110 1.06 -27.73 3.17
N THR A 111 0.67 -27.09 4.28
CA THR A 111 0.27 -27.79 5.50
C THR A 111 -0.94 -28.68 5.26
N VAL A 112 -1.96 -28.18 4.56
CA VAL A 112 -3.15 -28.97 4.21
C VAL A 112 -2.78 -30.16 3.32
N VAL A 113 -1.98 -29.93 2.27
CA VAL A 113 -1.59 -30.99 1.32
C VAL A 113 -0.75 -32.06 2.01
N LYS A 114 0.23 -31.68 2.83
CA LYS A 114 1.08 -32.62 3.58
C LYS A 114 0.25 -33.43 4.58
N GLY A 115 -0.66 -32.79 5.32
CA GLY A 115 -1.56 -33.46 6.25
C GLY A 115 -2.45 -34.50 5.56
N ALA A 116 -3.04 -34.14 4.41
CA ALA A 116 -3.85 -35.03 3.60
C ALA A 116 -3.07 -36.25 3.09
N ALA A 117 -1.82 -36.03 2.63
CA ALA A 117 -0.95 -37.11 2.15
C ALA A 117 -0.61 -38.12 3.27
N GLU A 118 -0.34 -37.63 4.49
CA GLU A 118 -0.04 -38.49 5.63
C GLU A 118 -1.29 -39.26 6.13
N GLU A 119 -2.47 -38.63 6.13
CA GLU A 119 -3.72 -39.33 6.45
C GLU A 119 -4.07 -40.39 5.41
N ALA A 120 -3.89 -40.10 4.13
CA ALA A 120 -4.11 -41.07 3.06
C ALA A 120 -3.19 -42.29 3.18
N LYS A 121 -1.91 -42.09 3.55
CA LYS A 121 -0.96 -43.19 3.82
C LYS A 121 -1.38 -44.03 5.03
N ARG A 122 -1.94 -43.43 6.08
CA ARG A 122 -2.40 -44.17 7.28
C ARG A 122 -3.69 -44.95 7.04
N ALA A 123 -4.49 -44.53 6.07
CA ALA A 123 -5.77 -45.15 5.72
C ALA A 123 -5.65 -46.24 4.63
N ALA A 124 -4.49 -46.39 4.01
CA ALA A 124 -4.14 -47.42 3.02
C ALA A 124 -3.48 -48.64 3.69
#